data_AF-E9DN40-F1
#
_entry.id   AF-E9DN40-F1
#
_cell.length_a   1.000
_cell.length_b   1.000
_cell.length_c   1.000
_cell.angle_alpha   90.00
_cell.angle_beta   90.00
_cell.angle_gamma   90.00
#
_symmetry.space_group_name_H-M   'P 1'
#
loop_
_entity.id
_entity.type
_entity.pdbx_description
1 polymer ?
#
loop_
_entity_poly.entity_id
_entity_poly.type
_entity_poly.pdbx_seq_one_letter_code
_entity_poly.pdbx_strand_id
1 'polypeptide(L)'
;MSALGLALGIGIQNIREGSALSLPLRVEGRSRKSAFYYGAMSAIVESIAAVLGAYAVMSMTQLLPYALLFAAGAMIYVAVEELVPGAQEHKNTDIATSGVMAGFLIMMLLDTTLV
;
A
#
# COMPACT_ATOMS: atom_id res chain seq x y z
N MET A 1 14.70 11.80 10.48
CA MET A 1 13.31 11.31 10.41
C MET A 1 12.54 11.71 11.65
N SER A 2 11.59 12.64 11.50
CA SER A 2 10.59 12.81 12.54
C SER A 2 9.62 11.62 12.46
N ALA A 3 9.27 11.00 13.58
CA ALA A 3 8.30 9.89 13.62
C ALA A 3 6.96 10.28 12.98
N LEU A 4 6.64 11.57 12.97
CA LEU A 4 5.46 12.15 12.36
C LEU A 4 5.46 12.03 10.82
N GLY A 5 6.60 12.31 10.17
CA GLY A 5 6.72 12.22 8.71
C GLY A 5 6.55 10.79 8.20
N LEU A 6 7.18 9.82 8.89
CA LEU A 6 7.02 8.39 8.58
C LEU A 6 5.57 7.93 8.78
N ALA A 7 4.93 8.32 9.89
CA ALA A 7 3.55 7.95 10.18
C ALA A 7 2.55 8.51 9.15
N LEU A 8 2.76 9.75 8.70
CA LEU A 8 1.94 10.36 7.64
C LEU A 8 2.13 9.65 6.29
N GLY A 9 3.38 9.31 5.93
CA GLY A 9 3.67 8.58 4.70
C GLY A 9 2.99 7.20 4.64
N ILE A 10 3.09 6.43 5.73
CA ILE A 10 2.43 5.12 5.85
C ILE A 10 0.91 5.28 5.83
N GLY A 11 0.35 6.25 6.56
CA GLY A 11 -1.09 6.48 6.58
C GLY A 11 -1.69 6.78 5.19
N ILE A 12 -0.97 7.52 4.35
CA ILE A 12 -1.39 7.81 2.97
C ILE A 12 -1.28 6.58 2.07
N GLN A 13 -0.26 5.73 2.26
CA GLN A 13 -0.15 4.44 1.56
C GLN A 13 -1.30 3.50 1.91
N ASN A 14 -1.66 3.38 3.18
CA ASN A 14 -2.72 2.49 3.64
C ASN A 14 -4.10 2.83 3.04
N ILE A 15 -4.37 4.11 2.71
CA ILE A 15 -5.60 4.51 2.01
C ILE A 15 -5.64 3.91 0.58
N ARG A 16 -4.50 3.89 -0.11
CA ARG A 16 -4.39 3.26 -1.44
C ARG A 16 -4.54 1.75 -1.35
N GLU A 17 -3.87 1.10 -0.40
CA GLU A 17 -3.96 -0.35 -0.20
C GLU A 17 -5.37 -0.79 0.21
N GLY A 18 -6.02 -0.08 1.14
CA GLY A 18 -7.41 -0.35 1.51
C GLY A 18 -8.38 -0.18 0.34
N SER A 19 -8.08 0.73 -0.58
CA SER A 19 -8.83 0.89 -1.83
C SER A 19 -8.59 -0.28 -2.80
N ALA A 20 -7.33 -0.72 -2.94
CA ALA A 20 -6.96 -1.87 -3.75
C ALA A 20 -7.58 -3.18 -3.26
N LEU A 21 -7.81 -3.34 -1.95
CA LEU A 21 -8.48 -4.50 -1.37
C LEU A 21 -10.02 -4.42 -1.46
N SER A 22 -10.59 -3.22 -1.38
CA SER A 22 -12.04 -3.03 -1.38
C SER A 22 -12.67 -2.95 -2.77
N LEU A 23 -11.93 -2.46 -3.77
CA LEU A 23 -12.41 -2.35 -5.15
C LEU A 23 -12.72 -3.71 -5.81
N PRO A 24 -11.87 -4.76 -5.70
CA PRO A 24 -12.17 -6.10 -6.23
C PRO A 24 -13.43 -6.69 -5.61
N LEU A 25 -13.59 -6.59 -4.29
CA LEU A 25 -14.79 -7.06 -3.58
C LEU A 25 -16.06 -6.36 -4.08
N ARG A 26 -15.94 -5.10 -4.53
CA ARG A 26 -17.05 -4.35 -5.12
C ARG A 26 -17.36 -4.83 -6.54
N VAL A 27 -16.33 -5.15 -7.33
CA VAL A 27 -16.47 -5.73 -8.68
C VAL A 27 -17.09 -7.12 -8.62
N GLU A 28 -16.78 -7.91 -7.59
CA GLU A 28 -17.41 -9.21 -7.28
C GLU A 28 -18.87 -9.11 -6.82
N GLY A 29 -19.44 -7.90 -6.74
CA GLY A 29 -20.86 -7.68 -6.47
C GLY A 29 -21.22 -7.40 -5.01
N ARG A 30 -20.26 -7.30 -4.08
CA ARG A 30 -20.56 -6.93 -2.68
C ARG A 30 -21.03 -5.47 -2.57
N SER A 31 -21.80 -5.18 -1.53
CA SER A 31 -22.29 -3.82 -1.25
C SER A 31 -21.13 -2.87 -0.89
N ARG A 32 -21.24 -1.58 -1.22
CA ARG A 32 -20.21 -0.56 -0.93
C ARG A 32 -19.74 -0.58 0.54
N LYS A 33 -20.68 -0.72 1.48
CA LYS A 33 -20.36 -0.78 2.92
C LYS A 33 -19.62 -2.06 3.30
N SER A 34 -19.98 -3.19 2.71
CA SER A 34 -19.29 -4.46 2.95
C SER A 34 -17.86 -4.42 2.39
N ALA A 35 -17.68 -3.98 1.15
CA ALA A 35 -16.36 -3.83 0.53
C ALA A 35 -15.44 -2.89 1.33
N PHE A 36 -15.96 -1.74 1.78
CA PHE A 36 -15.22 -0.82 2.64
C PHE A 36 -14.87 -1.47 4.00
N TYR A 37 -15.80 -2.19 4.62
CA TYR A 37 -15.56 -2.85 5.90
C TYR A 37 -14.42 -3.87 5.81
N TYR A 38 -14.42 -4.72 4.78
CA TYR A 38 -13.32 -5.68 4.56
C TYR A 38 -12.00 -4.99 4.25
N GLY A 39 -12.01 -3.91 3.47
CA GLY A 39 -10.81 -3.08 3.25
C GLY A 39 -10.29 -2.48 4.56
N ALA A 40 -11.17 -1.97 5.43
CA ALA A 40 -10.78 -1.42 6.73
C ALA A 40 -10.26 -2.48 7.72
N MET A 41 -10.71 -3.74 7.60
CA MET A 41 -10.20 -4.83 8.43
C MET A 41 -8.73 -5.20 8.09
N SER A 42 -8.22 -4.86 6.91
CA SER A 42 -6.78 -5.09 6.59
C SER A 42 -5.87 -4.31 7.54
N ALA A 43 -6.28 -3.10 7.94
CA ALA A 43 -5.51 -2.25 8.85
C ALA A 43 -5.27 -2.90 10.23
N ILE A 44 -6.18 -3.78 10.67
CA ILE A 44 -6.00 -4.54 11.91
C ILE A 44 -4.90 -5.60 11.73
N VAL A 45 -4.91 -6.31 10.59
CA VAL A 45 -3.90 -7.32 10.27
C VAL A 45 -2.51 -6.68 10.18
N GLU A 46 -2.41 -5.54 9.49
CA GLU A 46 -1.18 -4.74 9.41
C GLU A 46 -0.71 -4.25 10.77
N SER A 47 -1.60 -3.74 11.63
CA SER A 47 -1.23 -3.28 12.98
C SER A 47 -0.64 -4.40 13.82
N ILE A 48 -1.25 -5.60 13.76
CA ILE A 48 -0.74 -6.78 14.48
C ILE A 48 0.62 -7.20 13.90
N ALA A 49 0.73 -7.27 12.58
CA ALA A 49 1.99 -7.62 11.91
C ALA A 49 3.10 -6.61 12.21
N ALA A 50 2.79 -5.32 12.29
CA ALA A 50 3.74 -4.26 12.62
C ALA A 50 4.29 -4.41 14.05
N VAL A 51 3.43 -4.73 15.02
CA VAL A 51 3.86 -4.96 16.42
C VAL A 51 4.73 -6.22 16.52
N LEU A 52 4.33 -7.31 15.88
CA LEU A 52 5.11 -8.55 15.84
C LEU A 52 6.44 -8.36 15.11
N GLY A 53 6.41 -7.64 13.99
CA GLY A 53 7.58 -7.25 13.22
C GLY A 53 8.54 -6.42 14.05
N ALA A 54 8.05 -5.39 14.74
CA ALA A 54 8.85 -4.57 15.65
C ALA A 54 9.53 -5.39 16.75
N TYR A 55 8.81 -6.35 17.36
CA TYR A 55 9.38 -7.26 18.34
C TYR A 55 10.45 -8.19 17.72
N ALA A 56 10.22 -8.71 16.52
CA ALA A 56 11.19 -9.55 15.80
C ALA A 56 12.46 -8.75 15.41
N VAL A 57 12.31 -7.49 14.99
CA VAL A 57 13.42 -6.60 14.64
C VAL A 57 14.39 -6.42 15.80
N MET A 58 13.88 -6.34 17.04
CA MET A 58 14.72 -6.21 18.23
C MET A 58 15.71 -7.38 18.41
N SER A 59 15.39 -8.55 17.85
CA SER A 59 16.23 -9.75 17.95
C SER A 59 17.07 -10.01 16.69
N MET A 60 16.77 -9.37 15.56
CA MET A 60 17.28 -9.75 14.23
C MET A 60 17.72 -8.55 13.37
N THR A 61 18.43 -7.59 13.96
CA THR A 61 18.87 -6.35 13.29
C THR A 61 19.76 -6.60 12.05
N GLN A 62 20.53 -7.69 12.01
CA GLN A 62 21.36 -8.06 10.85
C GLN A 62 20.54 -8.61 9.67
N LEU A 63 19.37 -9.20 9.93
CA LEU A 63 18.47 -9.72 8.90
C LEU A 63 17.52 -8.66 8.35
N LEU A 64 17.36 -7.55 9.08
CA LEU A 64 16.45 -6.46 8.74
C LEU A 64 16.63 -5.92 7.32
N PRO A 65 17.85 -5.66 6.80
CA PRO A 65 18.02 -5.12 5.45
C PRO A 65 17.52 -6.10 4.38
N TYR A 66 17.73 -7.40 4.58
CA TYR A 66 17.27 -8.44 3.65
C TYR A 66 15.75 -8.57 3.68
N ALA A 67 15.14 -8.49 4.87
CA ALA A 67 13.68 -8.51 5.01
C ALA A 67 13.04 -7.28 4.34
N LEU A 68 13.63 -6.09 4.50
CA LEU A 68 13.17 -4.87 3.84
C LEU A 68 13.32 -4.94 2.32
N LEU A 69 14.43 -5.48 1.80
CA LEU A 69 14.62 -5.71 0.37
C LEU A 69 13.58 -6.68 -0.20
N PHE A 70 13.29 -7.77 0.53
CA PHE A 70 12.26 -8.72 0.15
C PHE A 70 10.87 -8.09 0.11
N ALA A 71 10.51 -7.32 1.15
CA ALA A 71 9.24 -6.59 1.20
C ALA A 71 9.11 -5.58 0.05
N ALA A 72 10.17 -4.81 -0.24
CA ALA A 72 10.19 -3.88 -1.36
C ALA A 72 9.97 -4.60 -2.71
N GLY A 73 10.63 -5.75 -2.91
CA GLY A 73 10.44 -6.57 -4.11
C GLY A 73 9.01 -7.09 -4.26
N ALA A 74 8.40 -7.57 -3.18
CA ALA A 74 7.01 -8.04 -3.19
C ALA A 74 6.03 -6.92 -3.57
N MET A 75 6.21 -5.71 -3.05
CA MET A 75 5.36 -4.56 -3.38
C MET A 75 5.50 -4.12 -4.85
N ILE A 76 6.71 -4.20 -5.41
CA ILE A 76 6.93 -3.93 -6.84
C ILE A 76 6.21 -4.98 -7.71
N TYR A 77 6.30 -6.27 -7.35
CA TYR A 77 5.60 -7.34 -8.07
C TYR A 77 4.08 -7.11 -8.10
N VAL A 78 3.46 -6.85 -6.94
CA VAL A 78 2.01 -6.58 -6.84
C VAL A 78 1.61 -5.35 -7.68
N ALA A 79 2.44 -4.30 -7.67
CA ALA A 79 2.16 -3.11 -8.47
C ALA A 79 2.16 -3.41 -9.98
N VAL A 80 3.14 -4.19 -10.46
CA VAL A 80 3.32 -4.47 -11.88
C VAL A 80 2.35 -5.52 -12.40
N GLU A 81 2.12 -6.60 -11.65
CA GLU A 81 1.33 -7.75 -12.10
C GLU A 81 -0.17 -7.60 -11.81
N GLU A 82 -0.56 -6.90 -10.73
CA GLU A 82 -1.95 -6.81 -10.33
C GLU A 82 -2.53 -5.41 -10.57
N LEU A 83 -1.86 -4.37 -10.04
CA LEU A 83 -2.44 -3.01 -10.05
C LEU A 83 -2.43 -2.35 -11.43
N VAL A 84 -1.31 -2.40 -12.16
CA VAL A 84 -1.20 -1.78 -13.49
C VAL A 84 -2.13 -2.45 -14.51
N PRO A 85 -2.17 -3.79 -14.65
CA PRO A 85 -3.09 -4.46 -15.56
C PRO A 85 -4.56 -4.23 -15.17
N GLY A 86 -4.88 -4.30 -13.87
CA GLY A 86 -6.24 -4.03 -13.37
C GLY A 86 -6.72 -2.61 -13.66
N ALA A 87 -5.83 -1.61 -13.57
CA ALA A 87 -6.17 -0.24 -13.93
C ALA A 87 -6.48 -0.05 -15.43
N GLN A 88 -5.90 -0.88 -16.31
CA GLN A 88 -6.09 -0.80 -17.76
C GLN A 88 -7.27 -1.63 -18.28
N GLU A 89 -7.87 -2.49 -17.44
CA GLU A 89 -8.96 -3.41 -17.81
C GLU A 89 -10.18 -2.72 -18.45
N HIS A 90 -10.46 -1.47 -18.06
CA HIS A 90 -11.62 -0.71 -18.52
C HIS A 90 -11.36 0.13 -19.79
N LYS A 91 -10.27 -0.15 -20.54
CA LYS A 91 -9.86 0.55 -21.78
C LYS A 91 -9.61 2.05 -21.65
N ASN A 92 -9.46 2.56 -20.43
CA ASN A 92 -9.24 3.97 -20.13
C ASN A 92 -7.76 4.21 -19.76
N THR A 93 -6.87 3.80 -20.65
CA THR A 93 -5.42 3.72 -20.43
C THR A 93 -4.79 5.08 -20.09
N ASP A 94 -5.29 6.18 -20.66
CA ASP A 94 -4.76 7.52 -20.40
C ASP A 94 -5.09 8.00 -18.98
N ILE A 95 -6.31 7.70 -18.50
CA ILE A 95 -6.74 8.03 -17.14
C ILE A 95 -6.01 7.15 -16.12
N ALA A 96 -5.83 5.86 -16.43
CA ALA A 96 -5.07 4.95 -15.58
C ALA A 96 -3.60 5.40 -15.45
N THR A 97 -2.96 5.74 -16.56
CA THR A 97 -1.55 6.18 -16.59
C THR A 97 -1.37 7.51 -15.87
N SER A 98 -2.25 8.49 -16.11
CA SER A 98 -2.20 9.78 -15.40
C SER A 98 -2.46 9.63 -13.89
N GLY A 99 -3.33 8.71 -13.48
CA GLY A 99 -3.54 8.35 -12.07
C GLY A 99 -2.29 7.75 -11.41
N VAL A 100 -1.60 6.85 -12.09
CA VAL A 100 -0.32 6.28 -11.62
C VAL A 100 0.75 7.37 -11.50
N MET A 101 0.90 8.23 -12.51
CA MET A 101 1.87 9.33 -12.50
C MET A 101 1.58 10.33 -11.37
N ALA A 102 0.31 10.72 -11.18
CA ALA A 102 -0.08 11.62 -10.11
C ALA A 102 0.18 10.99 -8.72
N GLY A 103 -0.17 9.73 -8.53
CA GLY A 103 0.07 9.00 -7.28
C GLY A 103 1.56 8.84 -6.97
N PHE A 104 2.40 8.60 -7.99
CA PHE A 104 3.85 8.55 -7.86
C PHE A 104 4.42 9.92 -7.46
N LEU A 105 4.01 11.00 -8.13
CA LEU A 105 4.45 12.36 -7.82
C LEU A 105 4.07 12.79 -6.41
N ILE A 106 2.83 12.51 -5.98
CA ILE A 106 2.38 12.80 -4.61
C ILE A 106 3.24 12.04 -3.60
N MET A 107 3.51 10.76 -3.84
CA MET A 107 4.37 9.97 -2.94
C MET A 107 5.80 10.51 -2.90
N MET A 108 6.39 10.85 -4.04
CA MET A 108 7.74 11.44 -4.12
C MET A 108 7.82 12.79 -3.41
N LEU A 109 6.79 13.64 -3.53
CA LEU A 109 6.69 14.90 -2.82
C LEU A 109 6.58 14.68 -1.31
N LEU A 110 5.76 13.72 -0.89
CA LEU A 110 5.63 13.38 0.54
C LEU A 110 6.94 12.87 1.11
N ASP A 111 7.65 11.99 0.40
CA ASP A 111 8.96 11.48 0.83
C ASP A 111 9.99 12.62 0.92
N THR A 112 10.13 13.43 -0.12
CA THR A 112 11.11 14.55 -0.13
C THR A 112 10.81 15.68 0.85
N THR A 113 9.54 15.87 1.25
CA THR A 113 9.16 16.95 2.18
C THR A 113 9.06 16.51 3.64
N LEU A 114 8.77 15.23 3.90
CA LEU A 114 8.58 14.67 5.25
C LEU A 114 9.85 14.02 5.82
N VAL A 115 10.80 13.61 4.97
CA VAL A 115 12.09 13.01 5.36
C VAL A 115 13.12 14.09 5.68
#